data_AF-A0A552FZP0-F1
#
_entry.id   AF-A0A552FZP0-F1
#
_cell.length_a   1.000
_cell.length_b   1.000
_cell.length_c   1.000
_cell.angle_alpha   90.00
_cell.angle_beta   90.00
_cell.angle_gamma   90.00
#
_symmetry.space_group_name_H-M   'P 1'
#
loop_
_entity.id
_entity.type
_entity.pdbx_description
1 polymer ?
#
loop_
_entity_poly.entity_id
_entity_poly.type
_entity_poly.pdbx_seq_one_letter_code
_entity_poly.pdbx_strand_id
1 'polypeptide(L)'
;MEEYYIYNPDKNDLGGCIRRENRLESRENLDNWVSPRLGIRFQLAQPELLLYYPDGQPFTSYNEERQRAEAESQRAEAERQRAEAERQRAETERQRAEAERQRAERLAAKLRELNINPEET
;
A
#
# COMPACT_ATOMS: atom_id res chain seq x y z
N MET A 1 26.82 -9.60 -21.20
CA MET A 1 27.46 -8.53 -20.42
C MET A 1 27.12 -8.76 -18.97
N GLU A 2 28.09 -8.77 -18.06
CA GLU A 2 27.86 -8.91 -16.60
C GLU A 2 28.50 -7.74 -15.86
N GLU A 3 27.98 -7.43 -14.68
CA GLU A 3 28.43 -6.32 -13.84
C GLU A 3 28.63 -6.83 -12.41
N TYR A 4 29.76 -6.47 -11.81
CA TYR A 4 30.09 -6.79 -10.43
C TYR A 4 30.46 -5.49 -9.72
N TYR A 5 29.90 -5.27 -8.53
CA TYR A 5 30.16 -4.09 -7.71
C TYR A 5 30.66 -4.52 -6.33
N ILE A 6 31.70 -3.85 -5.84
CA ILE A 6 32.32 -4.12 -4.55
C ILE A 6 32.33 -2.80 -3.78
N TYR A 7 31.62 -2.77 -2.66
CA TYR A 7 31.52 -1.61 -1.80
C TYR A 7 32.25 -1.88 -0.47
N ASN A 8 33.13 -0.96 -0.09
CA ASN A 8 33.76 -0.92 1.22
C ASN A 8 33.08 0.15 2.09
N PRO A 9 32.25 -0.23 3.08
CA PRO A 9 31.52 0.72 3.91
C PRO A 9 32.41 1.52 4.86
N ASP A 10 33.53 0.97 5.33
CA ASP A 10 34.43 1.65 6.27
C ASP A 10 35.14 2.84 5.63
N LYS A 11 35.35 2.77 4.31
CA LYS A 11 36.01 3.81 3.52
C LYS A 11 35.04 4.60 2.63
N ASN A 12 33.77 4.19 2.59
CA ASN A 12 32.79 4.64 1.62
C ASN A 12 33.37 4.65 0.18
N ASP A 13 33.92 3.50 -0.23
CA ASP A 13 34.60 3.33 -1.52
C ASP A 13 33.91 2.27 -2.37
N LEU A 14 33.71 2.55 -3.66
CA LEU A 14 32.97 1.71 -4.58
C LEU A 14 33.79 1.42 -5.84
N GLY A 15 34.11 0.15 -6.03
CA GLY A 15 34.72 -0.38 -7.24
C GLY A 15 33.73 -1.21 -8.05
N GLY A 16 34.00 -1.35 -9.35
CA GLY A 16 33.20 -2.24 -10.19
C GLY A 16 33.99 -2.86 -11.33
N CYS A 17 33.50 -4.00 -11.80
CA CYS A 17 34.07 -4.73 -12.93
C CYS A 17 32.95 -5.06 -13.91
N ILE A 18 33.18 -4.78 -15.19
CA ILE A 18 32.23 -5.08 -16.27
C ILE A 18 32.83 -6.18 -17.15
N ARG A 19 32.12 -7.30 -17.30
CA ARG A 19 32.52 -8.37 -18.22
C ARG A 19 31.89 -8.16 -19.59
N ARG A 20 32.74 -7.92 -20.60
CA ARG A 20 32.37 -7.87 -22.02
C ARG A 20 33.12 -8.96 -22.76
N GLU A 21 32.37 -9.82 -23.47
CA GLU A 21 32.92 -11.00 -24.16
C GLU A 21 33.81 -11.85 -23.23
N ASN A 22 35.13 -11.76 -23.40
CA ASN A 22 36.14 -12.50 -22.65
C ASN A 22 37.10 -11.60 -21.84
N ARG A 23 36.75 -10.32 -21.60
CA ARG A 23 37.54 -9.36 -20.83
C ARG A 23 36.75 -8.79 -19.64
N LEU A 24 37.45 -8.66 -18.51
CA LEU A 24 37.00 -7.90 -17.35
C LEU A 24 37.59 -6.49 -17.45
N GLU A 25 36.74 -5.50 -17.55
CA GLU A 25 37.11 -4.09 -17.52
C GLU A 25 36.86 -3.57 -16.10
N SER A 26 37.94 -3.25 -15.39
CA SER A 26 37.86 -2.55 -14.11
C SER A 26 37.37 -1.13 -14.35
N ARG A 27 36.45 -0.69 -13.51
CA ARG A 27 35.92 0.66 -13.52
C ARG A 27 36.18 1.31 -12.17
N GLU A 28 36.96 2.39 -12.24
CA GLU A 28 37.30 3.24 -11.11
C GLU A 28 36.38 4.46 -11.12
N ASN A 29 36.10 5.01 -9.94
CA ASN A 29 35.22 6.17 -9.74
C ASN A 29 33.78 5.95 -10.28
N LEU A 30 32.96 5.34 -9.43
CA LEU A 30 31.56 5.03 -9.73
C LEU A 30 30.58 6.05 -9.13
N ASP A 31 31.04 7.26 -8.81
CA ASP A 31 30.13 8.30 -8.36
C ASP A 31 29.17 8.70 -9.49
N ASN A 32 27.88 8.80 -9.17
CA ASN A 32 26.77 9.01 -10.09
C ASN A 32 26.67 7.97 -11.24
N TRP A 33 27.31 6.81 -11.10
CA TRP A 33 27.26 5.76 -12.10
C TRP A 33 25.86 5.15 -12.19
N VAL A 34 25.37 4.90 -13.41
CA VAL A 34 24.11 4.18 -13.65
C VAL A 34 24.44 2.81 -14.24
N SER A 35 24.03 1.74 -13.56
CA SER A 35 24.18 0.37 -14.06
C SER A 35 23.44 0.20 -15.40
N PRO A 36 24.12 -0.14 -16.51
CA PRO A 36 23.46 -0.42 -17.78
C PRO A 36 22.47 -1.59 -17.72
N ARG A 37 22.73 -2.59 -16.85
CA ARG A 37 21.85 -3.76 -16.70
C ARG A 37 20.65 -3.52 -15.80
N LEU A 38 20.80 -2.74 -14.73
CA LEU A 38 19.77 -2.59 -13.70
C LEU A 38 19.06 -1.23 -13.76
N GLY A 39 19.68 -0.23 -14.40
CA GLY A 39 19.19 1.16 -14.41
C GLY A 39 19.31 1.88 -13.06
N ILE A 40 19.89 1.24 -12.04
CA ILE A 40 20.09 1.86 -10.72
C ILE A 40 21.29 2.81 -10.74
N ARG A 41 21.19 3.92 -10.01
CA ARG A 41 22.26 4.90 -9.88
C ARG A 41 22.97 4.75 -8.54
N PHE A 42 24.30 4.71 -8.57
CA PHE A 42 25.18 4.73 -7.42
C PHE A 42 25.62 6.17 -7.16
N GLN A 43 25.51 6.65 -5.92
CA GLN A 43 25.99 7.97 -5.52
C GLN A 43 26.82 7.85 -4.24
N LEU A 44 28.09 8.21 -4.32
CA LEU A 44 29.01 8.21 -3.18
C LEU A 44 28.78 9.50 -2.36
N ALA A 45 27.64 9.58 -1.69
CA ALA A 45 27.39 10.63 -0.70
C ALA A 45 28.17 10.34 0.59
N GLN A 46 28.59 11.35 1.35
CA GLN A 46 29.11 11.13 2.70
C GLN A 46 27.94 11.18 3.69
N PRO A 47 27.78 10.20 4.59
CA PRO A 47 28.78 9.19 4.99
C PRO A 47 28.68 7.83 4.27
N GLU A 48 27.67 7.59 3.43
CA GLU A 48 27.39 6.25 2.88
C GLU A 48 26.98 6.27 1.39
N LEU A 49 27.21 5.15 0.71
CA LEU A 49 26.72 4.91 -0.64
C LEU A 49 25.19 4.93 -0.69
N LEU A 50 24.64 5.82 -1.51
CA LEU A 50 23.22 5.87 -1.82
C LEU A 50 22.96 5.19 -3.17
N LEU A 51 21.92 4.35 -3.20
CA LEU A 51 21.40 3.75 -4.42
C LEU A 51 20.08 4.42 -4.78
N TYR A 52 19.86 4.65 -6.07
CA TYR A 52 18.60 5.15 -6.59
C TYR A 52 18.04 4.18 -7.62
N TYR A 53 16.73 3.97 -7.57
CA TYR A 53 15.97 3.26 -8.58
C TYR A 53 15.98 4.01 -9.92
N PRO A 54 15.62 3.35 -11.04
CA PRO A 54 15.56 4.00 -12.35
C PRO A 54 14.61 5.22 -12.42
N ASP A 55 13.63 5.29 -11.53
CA ASP A 55 12.70 6.42 -11.38
C ASP A 55 13.26 7.59 -10.55
N GLY A 56 14.48 7.45 -10.04
CA GLY A 56 15.16 8.44 -9.22
C GLY A 56 14.80 8.40 -7.73
N GLN A 57 13.99 7.46 -7.27
CA GLN A 57 13.73 7.27 -5.83
C GLN A 57 14.94 6.62 -5.15
N PRO A 58 15.35 7.05 -3.94
CA PRO A 58 16.40 6.37 -3.19
C PRO A 58 15.93 4.99 -2.72
N PHE A 59 16.86 4.05 -2.63
CA PHE A 59 16.63 2.78 -1.96
C PHE A 59 16.42 3.03 -0.47
N THR A 60 15.39 2.41 0.07
CA THR A 60 15.12 2.34 1.50
C THR A 60 15.85 1.15 2.11
N SER A 61 16.15 1.24 3.40
CA SER A 61 16.57 0.07 4.16
C SER A 61 15.45 -0.96 4.18
N TYR A 62 15.80 -2.25 4.24
CA TYR A 62 14.85 -3.34 4.41
C TYR A 62 13.88 -3.11 5.59
N ASN A 63 14.39 -2.55 6.69
CA ASN A 63 13.56 -2.26 7.86
C ASN A 63 12.53 -1.16 7.60
N GLU A 64 12.92 -0.11 6.87
CA GLU A 64 12.00 0.98 6.52
C GLU A 64 10.91 0.48 5.57
N GLU A 65 11.27 -0.32 4.58
CA GLU A 65 10.32 -0.90 3.63
C GLU A 65 9.33 -1.83 4.33
N ARG A 66 9.84 -2.67 5.24
CA ARG A 66 9.00 -3.53 6.08
C ARG A 66 8.03 -2.73 6.94
N GLN A 67 8.51 -1.67 7.60
CA GLN A 67 7.65 -0.82 8.44
C GLN A 67 6.56 -0.12 7.62
N ARG A 68 6.87 0.33 6.41
CA ARG A 68 5.87 0.92 5.50
C ARG A 68 4.80 -0.09 5.12
N ALA A 69 5.21 -1.30 4.72
CA ALA A 69 4.29 -2.37 4.37
C ALA A 69 3.41 -2.79 5.57
N GLU A 70 3.98 -2.90 6.77
CA GLU A 70 3.23 -3.19 8.00
C GLU A 70 2.22 -2.07 8.32
N ALA A 71 2.61 -0.80 8.19
CA ALA A 71 1.72 0.34 8.42
C ALA A 71 0.60 0.43 7.38
N GLU A 72 0.88 0.15 6.11
CA GLU A 72 -0.13 0.11 5.05
C GLU A 72 -1.13 -1.03 5.30
N SER A 73 -0.65 -2.22 5.66
CA SER A 73 -1.50 -3.35 5.99
C SER A 73 -2.45 -3.03 7.16
N GLN A 74 -1.94 -2.40 8.22
CA GLN A 74 -2.76 -1.99 9.36
C GLN A 74 -3.81 -0.95 8.98
N ARG A 75 -3.48 0.01 8.10
CA ARG A 75 -4.44 1.00 7.60
C ARG A 75 -5.55 0.35 6.77
N ALA A 76 -5.19 -0.55 5.86
CA ALA A 76 -6.14 -1.28 5.04
C ALA A 76 -7.07 -2.16 5.90
N GLU A 77 -6.55 -2.81 6.94
CA GLU A 77 -7.36 -3.58 7.88
C GLU A 77 -8.33 -2.69 8.67
N ALA A 78 -7.85 -1.56 9.20
CA ALA A 78 -8.69 -0.61 9.93
C ALA A 78 -9.81 -0.04 9.04
N GLU A 79 -9.53 0.24 7.77
CA GLU A 79 -10.53 0.70 6.81
C GLU A 79 -11.59 -0.38 6.54
N ARG A 80 -11.18 -1.64 6.37
CA ARG A 80 -12.11 -2.77 6.20
C ARG A 80 -13.03 -2.94 7.41
N GLN A 81 -12.48 -2.88 8.62
CA GLN A 81 -13.27 -2.99 9.85
C GLN A 81 -14.29 -1.86 9.96
N ARG A 82 -13.93 -0.63 9.58
CA ARG A 82 -14.86 0.51 9.57
C ARG A 82 -15.98 0.31 8.55
N ALA A 83 -15.64 -0.12 7.33
CA ALA A 83 -16.61 -0.40 6.29
C ALA A 83 -17.58 -1.54 6.69
N GLU A 84 -17.07 -2.57 7.36
CA GLU A 84 -17.91 -3.66 7.88
C GLU A 84 -18.84 -3.17 9.00
N ALA A 85 -18.33 -2.39 9.95
CA ALA A 85 -19.16 -1.81 11.01
C ALA A 85 -20.27 -0.90 10.46
N GLU A 86 -19.96 -0.11 9.43
CA GLU A 86 -20.95 0.73 8.74
C GLU A 86 -22.03 -0.11 8.05
N ARG A 87 -21.64 -1.20 7.35
CA ARG A 87 -22.59 -2.13 6.73
C ARG A 87 -23.52 -2.76 7.75
N GLN A 88 -22.98 -3.23 8.88
CA GLN A 88 -23.79 -3.82 9.96
C GLN A 88 -24.80 -2.82 10.54
N ARG A 89 -24.40 -1.54 10.69
CA ARG A 89 -25.32 -0.48 11.14
C ARG A 89 -26.43 -0.24 10.13
N ALA A 90 -26.09 -0.12 8.85
CA ALA A 90 -27.06 0.08 7.77
C ALA A 90 -28.03 -1.11 7.66
N GLU A 91 -27.54 -2.35 7.83
CA GLU A 91 -28.39 -3.54 7.85
C GLU A 91 -29.34 -3.54 9.06
N THR A 92 -28.84 -3.20 10.25
CA THR A 92 -29.66 -3.10 11.45
C THR A 92 -30.75 -2.05 11.31
N GLU A 93 -30.44 -0.89 10.73
CA GLU A 93 -31.40 0.17 10.46
C GLU A 93 -32.48 -0.29 9.46
N ARG A 94 -32.08 -0.97 8.38
CA ARG A 94 -33.02 -1.57 7.42
C ARG A 94 -33.96 -2.56 8.07
N GLN A 95 -33.44 -3.48 8.90
CA GLN A 95 -34.26 -4.45 9.62
C GLN A 95 -35.26 -3.77 10.56
N ARG A 96 -34.85 -2.69 11.25
CA ARG A 96 -35.76 -1.91 12.11
C ARG A 96 -36.86 -1.22 11.30
N ALA A 97 -36.51 -0.57 10.20
CA ALA A 97 -37.47 0.08 9.32
C ALA A 97 -38.47 -0.91 8.71
N GLU A 98 -38.00 -2.10 8.33
CA GLU A 98 -38.86 -3.18 7.82
C GLU A 98 -39.81 -3.70 8.91
N ALA A 99 -39.31 -3.95 10.12
CA ALA A 99 -40.14 -4.39 11.24
C ALA A 99 -41.20 -3.34 11.62
N GLU A 100 -40.86 -2.05 11.58
CA GLU A 100 -41.80 -0.96 11.81
C GLU A 100 -42.88 -0.90 10.72
N ARG A 101 -42.49 -1.01 9.44
CA ARG A 101 -43.45 -1.10 8.32
C ARG A 101 -44.41 -2.27 8.47
N GLN A 102 -43.91 -3.46 8.80
CA GLN A 102 -44.76 -4.63 9.02
C GLN A 102 -45.73 -4.44 10.20
N ARG A 103 -45.30 -3.79 11.28
CA ARG A 103 -46.18 -3.46 12.42
C ARG A 103 -47.28 -2.47 12.02
N ALA A 104 -46.91 -1.41 11.30
CA ALA A 104 -47.85 -0.40 10.81
C ALA A 104 -48.88 -1.02 9.86
N GLU A 105 -48.45 -1.88 8.94
CA GLU A 105 -49.34 -2.60 8.02
C GLU A 105 -50.33 -3.51 8.77
N ARG A 106 -49.85 -4.26 9.76
CA ARG A 106 -50.72 -5.11 10.60
C ARG A 106 -51.74 -4.31 11.41
N LEU A 107 -51.35 -3.15 11.92
CA LEU A 107 -52.26 -2.25 12.64
C LEU A 107 -53.30 -1.67 11.70
N ALA A 108 -52.89 -1.18 10.53
CA ALA A 108 -53.79 -0.65 9.50
C ALA A 108 -54.79 -1.71 9.02
N ALA A 109 -54.35 -2.97 8.84
CA ALA A 109 -55.22 -4.07 8.49
C ALA A 109 -56.30 -4.33 9.56
N LYS A 110 -55.93 -4.34 10.85
CA LYS A 110 -56.89 -4.49 11.96
C LYS A 110 -57.87 -3.33 12.07
N LEU A 111 -57.44 -2.10 11.84
CA LEU A 111 -58.32 -0.92 11.86
C LEU A 111 -59.35 -0.98 10.72
N ARG A 112 -58.93 -1.39 9.53
CA ARG A 112 -59.83 -1.63 8.39
C ARG A 112 -60.85 -2.74 8.68
N GLU A 113 -60.44 -3.82 9.35
CA GLU A 113 -61.36 -4.89 9.79
C GLU A 113 -62.43 -4.38 10.78
N LEU A 114 -62.08 -3.37 11.59
CA LEU A 114 -63.00 -2.69 12.50
C LEU A 114 -63.80 -1.55 11.83
N ASN A 115 -63.75 -1.40 10.50
CA ASN A 115 -64.41 -0.34 9.72
C ASN A 115 -63.95 1.09 10.08
N ILE A 116 -62.73 1.25 10.62
CA ILE A 116 -62.12 2.54 10.91
C ILE A 116 -61.10 2.82 9.80
N ASN A 117 -61.31 3.87 9.00
CA ASN A 117 -60.37 4.27 7.94
C ASN A 117 -59.10 4.88 8.56
N PRO A 118 -57.92 4.26 8.40
CA PRO A 118 -56.67 4.77 8.96
C PRO A 118 -56.05 5.93 8.15
N GLU A 119 -56.70 6.40 7.07
CA GLU A 119 -56.17 7.47 6.19
C GLU A 119 -56.96 8.79 6.25
N GLU A 120 -57.95 8.90 7.16
CA GLU A 120 -58.76 10.12 7.36
C GLU A 120 -58.28 11.03 8.51
N THR A 121 -57.05 10.85 9.00
CA THR A 121 -56.39 11.74 9.99
C THR A 121 -54.95 12.01 9.59
#